data_AF-A0A066XSP2-F1
#
_entry.id   AF-A0A066XSP2-F1
#
_cell.length_a   1.000
_cell.length_b   1.000
_cell.length_c   1.000
_cell.angle_alpha   90.00
_cell.angle_beta   90.00
_cell.angle_gamma   90.00
#
_symmetry.space_group_name_H-M   'P 1'
#
loop_
_entity.id
_entity.type
_entity.pdbx_description
1 polymer ?
#
loop_
_entity_poly.entity_id
_entity_poly.type
_entity_poly.pdbx_seq_one_letter_code
_entity_poly.pdbx_strand_id
1 'polypeptide(L)'
;MAKEPQYYIRDAGSLPNDTEFIAAAFDSTLPYLDSIGGGEMWGKVPFSERKGFMEETRDSIEESESYCQTGTGEKIRLFIAEVGVGTACPDELKETKVQTRVWEDGEIRLSVAATCIREAWVPEYVAANSRLYIPPVDCGGPGDYVYVEFLVADHRTGGYRKGAGAALLQQIQQHYKDKGFKTMYVDAWADNGRKLVR
;
A
#
# COMPACT_ATOMS: atom_id res chain seq x y z
N MET A 1 -17.29 -5.56 23.37
CA MET A 1 -16.59 -5.69 22.09
C MET A 1 -15.86 -4.38 21.85
N ALA A 2 -14.53 -4.39 21.68
CA ALA A 2 -13.81 -3.17 21.35
C ALA A 2 -14.26 -2.70 19.96
N LYS A 3 -14.56 -1.42 19.80
CA LYS A 3 -14.92 -0.83 18.51
C LYS A 3 -13.73 -1.03 17.56
N GLU A 4 -13.93 -1.71 16.43
CA GLU A 4 -12.89 -1.83 15.41
C GLU A 4 -12.48 -0.41 14.96
N PRO A 5 -11.19 -0.15 14.75
CA PRO A 5 -10.73 1.15 14.29
C PRO A 5 -11.36 1.44 12.92
N GLN A 6 -12.01 2.61 12.82
CA GLN A 6 -12.53 3.08 11.55
C GLN A 6 -11.37 3.57 10.69
N TYR A 7 -11.18 2.93 9.53
CA TYR A 7 -10.17 3.32 8.56
C TYR A 7 -10.73 4.33 7.56
N TYR A 8 -9.98 5.40 7.32
CA TYR A 8 -10.23 6.35 6.23
C TYR A 8 -9.24 6.04 5.11
N ILE A 9 -9.76 5.61 3.96
CA ILE A 9 -8.92 5.33 2.80
C ILE A 9 -8.97 6.53 1.86
N ARG A 10 -7.80 6.98 1.41
CA ARG A 10 -7.66 8.06 0.44
C ARG A 10 -6.64 7.68 -0.63
N ASP A 11 -6.71 8.34 -1.77
CA ASP A 11 -5.63 8.32 -2.75
C ASP A 11 -4.35 8.90 -2.12
N ALA A 12 -3.21 8.29 -2.45
CA ALA A 12 -1.90 8.86 -2.17
C ALA A 12 -1.68 10.07 -3.07
N GLY A 13 -0.93 11.05 -2.59
CA GLY A 13 -0.65 12.25 -3.34
C GLY A 13 0.65 12.93 -2.95
N SER A 14 1.04 13.89 -3.78
CA SER A 14 2.23 14.72 -3.57
C SER A 14 2.11 15.54 -2.28
N LEU A 15 0.88 15.88 -1.87
CA LEU A 15 0.57 16.42 -0.55
C LEU A 15 -0.28 15.39 0.19
N PRO A 16 0.11 14.94 1.40
CA PRO A 16 1.08 15.55 2.32
C PRO A 16 2.50 14.95 2.27
N ASN A 17 3.09 14.70 1.10
CA ASN A 17 4.35 13.99 0.88
C ASN A 17 4.22 12.48 1.22
N ASP A 18 3.36 11.77 0.48
CA ASP A 18 3.15 10.34 0.73
C ASP A 18 4.33 9.46 0.28
N THR A 19 5.25 9.98 -0.54
CA THR A 19 6.49 9.28 -0.91
C THR A 19 7.30 8.92 0.34
N GLU A 20 7.52 9.89 1.22
CA GLU A 20 8.24 9.73 2.48
C GLU A 20 7.49 8.80 3.43
N PHE A 21 6.16 8.86 3.48
CA PHE A 21 5.37 7.93 4.25
C PHE A 21 5.56 6.49 3.79
N ILE A 22 5.40 6.24 2.48
CA ILE A 22 5.51 4.90 1.90
C ILE A 22 6.90 4.33 2.18
N ALA A 23 7.96 5.10 1.89
CA ALA A 23 9.33 4.67 2.16
C ALA A 23 9.57 4.37 3.64
N ALA A 24 9.09 5.23 4.53
CA ALA A 24 9.25 5.01 5.96
C ALA A 24 8.42 3.82 6.49
N ALA A 25 7.27 3.52 5.87
CA ALA A 25 6.49 2.31 6.18
C ALA A 25 7.25 1.04 5.77
N PHE A 26 7.87 1.02 4.59
CA PHE A 26 8.76 -0.07 4.17
C PHE A 26 9.96 -0.23 5.12
N ASP A 27 10.65 0.85 5.45
CA ASP A 27 11.78 0.83 6.38
C ASP A 27 11.38 0.28 7.75
N SER A 28 10.20 0.69 8.25
CA SER A 28 9.69 0.23 9.55
C SER A 28 9.43 -1.29 9.60
N THR A 29 9.24 -1.91 8.44
CA THR A 29 8.92 -3.34 8.33
C THR A 29 10.18 -4.20 8.43
N LEU A 30 11.35 -3.67 8.06
CA LEU A 30 12.62 -4.44 8.04
C LEU A 30 12.99 -5.03 9.41
N PRO A 31 12.97 -4.28 10.54
CA PRO A 31 13.27 -4.85 11.85
C PRO A 31 12.26 -5.93 12.27
N TYR A 32 10.99 -5.80 11.87
CA TYR A 32 9.98 -6.81 12.16
C TYR A 32 10.22 -8.08 11.36
N LEU A 33 10.50 -7.97 10.06
CA LEU A 33 10.86 -9.12 9.23
C LEU A 33 12.08 -9.86 9.77
N ASP A 34 13.13 -9.13 10.17
CA ASP A 34 14.31 -9.73 10.80
C ASP A 34 13.95 -10.48 12.10
N SER A 35 13.08 -9.89 12.94
CA SER A 35 12.65 -10.50 14.20
C SER A 35 11.87 -11.82 14.05
N ILE A 36 11.24 -12.04 12.89
CA ILE A 36 10.50 -13.26 12.56
C ILE A 36 11.28 -14.20 11.62
N GLY A 37 12.55 -13.93 11.36
CA GLY A 37 13.39 -14.73 10.46
C GLY A 37 13.15 -14.51 8.97
N GLY A 38 12.41 -13.47 8.59
CA GLY A 38 12.13 -13.06 7.20
C GLY A 38 13.06 -11.95 6.68
N GLY A 39 14.15 -11.63 7.37
CA GLY A 39 15.04 -10.52 7.01
C GLY A 39 15.70 -10.63 5.62
N GLU A 40 15.82 -11.85 5.07
CA GLU A 40 16.34 -12.06 3.71
C GLU A 40 15.36 -11.65 2.60
N MET A 41 14.05 -11.59 2.89
CA MET A 41 13.01 -11.31 1.88
C MET A 41 13.23 -9.96 1.20
N TRP A 42 13.50 -8.92 1.99
CA TRP A 42 13.71 -7.57 1.49
C TRP A 42 15.16 -7.11 1.66
N GLY A 43 16.01 -7.86 2.35
CA GLY A 43 17.38 -7.46 2.67
C GLY A 43 17.44 -6.43 3.81
N LYS A 44 18.65 -5.96 4.11
CA LYS A 44 18.93 -5.14 5.31
C LYS A 44 19.02 -3.63 5.05
N VAL A 45 19.16 -3.22 3.80
CA VAL A 45 19.27 -1.80 3.44
C VAL A 45 17.87 -1.18 3.49
N PRO A 46 17.64 -0.10 4.27
CA PRO A 46 16.39 0.65 4.24
C PRO A 46 15.98 1.00 2.81
N PHE A 47 14.71 0.87 2.48
CA PHE A 47 14.17 1.23 1.18
C PHE A 47 14.40 2.72 0.87
N SER A 48 14.31 3.60 1.86
CA SER A 48 14.64 5.02 1.69
C SER A 48 16.10 5.28 1.29
N GLU A 49 17.01 4.34 1.58
CA GLU A 49 18.43 4.41 1.22
C GLU A 49 18.76 3.68 -0.09
N ARG A 50 17.79 2.96 -0.68
CA ARG A 50 18.00 2.26 -1.95
C ARG A 50 17.95 3.25 -3.11
N LYS A 51 18.93 3.13 -4.00
CA LYS A 51 18.97 3.90 -5.24
C LYS A 51 17.69 3.64 -6.04
N GLY A 52 17.03 4.71 -6.48
CA GLY A 52 15.83 4.67 -7.32
C GLY A 52 14.51 4.58 -6.55
N PHE A 53 14.47 4.01 -5.34
CA PHE A 53 13.19 3.73 -4.66
C PHE A 53 12.33 4.97 -4.38
N MET A 54 12.96 6.04 -3.89
CA MET A 54 12.25 7.31 -3.63
C MET A 54 11.77 7.99 -4.92
N GLU A 55 12.51 7.84 -6.00
CA GLU A 55 12.18 8.40 -7.32
C GLU A 55 11.02 7.61 -7.93
N GLU A 56 11.14 6.29 -8.00
CA GLU A 56 10.09 5.38 -8.49
C GLU A 56 8.77 5.50 -7.71
N THR A 57 8.85 5.67 -6.38
CA THR A 57 7.67 5.87 -5.53
C THR A 57 6.99 7.21 -5.83
N ARG A 58 7.78 8.27 -6.04
CA ARG A 58 7.24 9.59 -6.43
C ARG A 58 6.59 9.52 -7.80
N ASP A 59 7.27 8.95 -8.78
CA ASP A 59 6.77 8.81 -10.14
C ASP A 59 5.44 8.02 -10.15
N SER A 60 5.36 6.94 -9.37
CA SER A 60 4.13 6.16 -9.19
C SER A 60 2.98 6.98 -8.60
N ILE A 61 3.26 7.86 -7.62
CA ILE A 61 2.25 8.77 -7.06
C ILE A 61 1.78 9.75 -8.13
N GLU A 62 2.68 10.37 -8.87
CA GLU A 62 2.36 11.33 -9.93
C GLU A 62 1.54 10.69 -11.06
N GLU A 63 1.90 9.47 -11.48
CA GLU A 63 1.13 8.67 -12.44
C GLU A 63 -0.27 8.35 -11.91
N SER A 64 -0.39 7.98 -10.64
CA SER A 64 -1.68 7.71 -9.99
C SER A 64 -2.55 8.97 -9.92
N GLU A 65 -1.98 10.11 -9.53
CA GLU A 65 -2.68 11.40 -9.51
C GLU A 65 -3.18 11.78 -10.91
N SER A 66 -2.32 11.65 -11.93
CA SER A 66 -2.65 11.91 -13.32
C SER A 66 -3.77 11.00 -13.83
N TYR A 67 -3.69 9.70 -13.57
CA TYR A 67 -4.72 8.74 -13.98
C TYR A 67 -6.05 9.02 -13.28
N CYS A 68 -6.04 9.32 -11.97
CA CYS A 68 -7.26 9.64 -11.24
C CYS A 68 -7.95 10.92 -11.74
N GLN A 69 -7.16 11.91 -12.20
CA GLN A 69 -7.70 13.17 -12.72
C GLN A 69 -8.17 13.07 -14.18
N THR A 70 -7.41 12.37 -15.02
CA THR A 70 -7.61 12.39 -16.49
C THR A 70 -8.27 11.13 -17.03
N GLY A 71 -8.18 10.01 -16.31
CA GLY A 71 -8.54 8.68 -16.81
C GLY A 71 -7.61 8.15 -17.92
N THR A 72 -6.46 8.80 -18.13
CA THR A 72 -5.50 8.46 -19.20
C THR A 72 -4.12 8.11 -18.61
N GLY A 73 -3.30 7.37 -19.37
CA GLY A 73 -1.98 6.93 -18.94
C GLY A 73 -1.98 5.54 -18.30
N GLU A 74 -0.95 5.29 -17.48
CA GLU A 74 -0.83 4.05 -16.71
C GLU A 74 -1.97 3.93 -15.71
N LYS A 75 -2.61 2.76 -15.67
CA LYS A 75 -3.78 2.51 -14.82
C LYS A 75 -3.35 2.11 -13.41
N ILE A 76 -2.53 2.96 -12.81
CA ILE A 76 -1.98 2.80 -11.47
C ILE A 76 -2.82 3.58 -10.46
N ARG A 77 -3.02 3.00 -9.28
CA ARG A 77 -3.62 3.71 -8.14
C ARG A 77 -2.90 3.38 -6.85
N LEU A 78 -2.62 4.41 -6.06
CA LEU A 78 -2.04 4.27 -4.74
C LEU A 78 -3.03 4.75 -3.68
N PHE A 79 -3.18 3.96 -2.62
CA PHE A 79 -4.05 4.31 -1.49
C PHE A 79 -3.27 4.34 -0.19
N ILE A 80 -3.64 5.29 0.67
CA ILE A 80 -3.20 5.40 2.06
C ILE A 80 -4.39 5.09 2.98
N ALA A 81 -4.17 4.22 3.95
CA ALA A 81 -5.09 4.01 5.06
C ALA A 81 -4.71 4.91 6.22
N GLU A 82 -5.70 5.59 6.78
CA GLU A 82 -5.56 6.46 7.95
C GLU A 82 -6.51 6.05 9.06
N VAL A 83 -6.18 6.41 10.30
CA VAL A 83 -7.09 6.30 11.45
C VAL A 83 -7.17 7.63 12.19
N GLY A 84 -8.34 7.94 12.73
CA GLY A 84 -8.53 9.08 13.62
C GLY A 84 -7.88 8.82 14.98
N VAL A 85 -7.07 9.76 15.47
CA VAL A 85 -6.42 9.69 16.79
C VAL A 85 -6.86 10.82 17.72
N GLY A 86 -8.00 11.47 17.42
CA GLY A 86 -8.54 12.59 18.18
C GLY A 86 -7.91 13.93 17.79
N THR A 87 -8.01 14.95 18.64
CA THR A 87 -7.55 16.32 18.35
C THR A 87 -6.11 16.60 18.78
N ALA A 88 -5.43 15.60 19.36
CA ALA A 88 -4.04 15.70 19.79
C ALA A 88 -3.32 14.38 19.49
N CYS A 89 -2.06 14.48 19.02
CA CYS A 89 -1.27 13.29 18.73
C CYS A 89 -1.04 12.50 20.05
N PRO A 90 -1.34 11.19 20.08
CA PRO A 90 -1.08 10.34 21.24
C PRO A 90 0.36 10.46 21.72
N ASP A 91 0.58 10.46 23.04
CA ASP A 91 1.93 10.61 23.63
C ASP A 91 2.91 9.55 23.11
N GLU A 92 2.43 8.32 22.94
CA GLU A 92 3.19 7.18 22.37
C GLU A 92 3.66 7.42 20.92
N LEU A 93 3.02 8.36 20.20
CA LEU A 93 3.36 8.70 18.82
C LEU A 93 4.17 10.00 18.69
N LYS A 94 4.31 10.79 19.75
CA LYS A 94 4.99 12.10 19.69
C LYS A 94 6.48 11.99 19.36
N GLU A 95 7.13 10.93 19.81
CA GLU A 95 8.56 10.70 19.56
C GLU A 95 8.81 9.86 18.31
N THR A 96 7.78 9.25 17.75
CA THR A 96 7.90 8.50 16.50
C THR A 96 7.68 9.43 15.32
N LYS A 97 8.55 9.34 14.29
CA LYS A 97 8.45 10.12 13.04
C LYS A 97 7.30 9.62 12.14
N VAL A 98 6.11 9.45 12.71
CA VAL A 98 4.91 9.00 12.00
C VAL A 98 4.24 10.14 11.26
N GLN A 99 3.60 9.82 10.14
CA GLN A 99 2.91 10.81 9.32
C GLN A 99 1.50 11.06 9.88
N THR A 100 1.23 12.31 10.21
CA THR A 100 -0.10 12.75 10.64
C THR A 100 -0.55 13.94 9.81
N ARG A 101 -1.87 14.13 9.71
CA ARG A 101 -2.46 15.33 9.12
C ARG A 101 -3.70 15.75 9.89
N VAL A 102 -3.98 17.04 9.88
CA VAL A 102 -5.19 17.60 10.49
C VAL A 102 -6.28 17.61 9.42
N TRP A 103 -7.45 17.06 9.77
CA TRP A 103 -8.66 17.09 8.94
C TRP A 103 -9.51 18.33 9.25
N GLU A 104 -10.54 18.58 8.42
CA GLU A 104 -11.36 19.81 8.46
C GLU A 104 -12.04 20.08 9.81
N ASP A 105 -12.35 19.02 10.57
CA ASP A 105 -12.97 19.07 11.90
C ASP A 105 -11.96 19.20 13.05
N GLY A 106 -10.66 19.31 12.73
CA GLY A 106 -9.58 19.30 13.70
C GLY A 106 -9.18 17.89 14.17
N GLU A 107 -9.77 16.82 13.62
CA GLU A 107 -9.34 15.45 13.86
C GLU A 107 -7.95 15.23 13.24
N ILE A 108 -7.03 14.71 14.03
CA ILE A 108 -5.74 14.24 13.55
C ILE A 108 -5.93 12.84 12.98
N ARG A 109 -5.55 12.69 11.72
CA ARG A 109 -5.49 11.41 11.02
C ARG A 109 -4.05 10.93 10.93
N LEU A 110 -3.82 9.72 11.39
CA LEU A 110 -2.55 9.02 11.36
C LEU A 110 -2.52 8.09 10.14
N SER A 111 -1.54 8.24 9.26
CA SER A 111 -1.31 7.29 8.16
C SER A 111 -0.71 5.99 8.73
N VAL A 112 -1.30 4.83 8.40
CA VAL A 112 -0.95 3.54 9.01
C VAL A 112 -0.61 2.43 8.02
N ALA A 113 -1.03 2.54 6.76
CA ALA A 113 -0.67 1.60 5.71
C ALA A 113 -0.80 2.23 4.31
N ALA A 114 -0.14 1.62 3.33
CA ALA A 114 -0.22 1.99 1.92
C ALA A 114 -0.35 0.75 1.03
N THR A 115 -0.93 0.93 -0.15
CA THR A 115 -0.95 -0.08 -1.22
C THR A 115 -0.87 0.58 -2.58
N CYS A 116 -0.24 -0.10 -3.53
CA CYS A 116 -0.27 0.22 -4.95
C CYS A 116 -0.98 -0.90 -5.70
N ILE A 117 -1.84 -0.52 -6.63
CA ILE A 117 -2.47 -1.44 -7.57
C ILE A 117 -2.27 -0.98 -9.02
N ARG A 118 -2.29 -1.93 -9.93
CA ARG A 118 -2.30 -1.68 -11.39
C ARG A 118 -3.39 -2.49 -12.06
N GLU A 119 -4.15 -1.86 -12.96
CA GLU A 119 -5.18 -2.55 -13.75
C GLU A 119 -4.54 -3.28 -14.93
N ALA A 120 -4.99 -4.51 -15.21
CA ALA A 120 -4.59 -5.27 -16.39
C ALA A 120 -3.06 -5.40 -16.58
N TRP A 121 -2.31 -5.43 -15.48
CA TRP A 121 -0.86 -5.45 -15.48
C TRP A 121 -0.35 -6.48 -14.47
N VAL A 122 0.80 -7.09 -14.75
CA VAL A 122 1.55 -7.90 -13.79
C VAL A 122 3.04 -7.61 -13.93
N PRO A 123 3.86 -7.81 -12.89
CA PRO A 123 5.30 -7.65 -13.00
C PRO A 123 5.91 -8.60 -14.04
N GLU A 124 7.01 -8.18 -14.68
CA GLU A 124 7.65 -8.94 -15.77
C GLU A 124 8.04 -10.36 -15.33
N TYR A 125 8.53 -10.53 -14.10
CA TYR A 125 8.89 -11.85 -13.58
C TYR A 125 7.68 -12.77 -13.37
N VAL A 126 6.49 -12.20 -13.12
CA VAL A 126 5.23 -12.96 -13.07
C VAL A 126 4.84 -13.34 -14.50
N ALA A 127 4.88 -12.39 -15.43
CA ALA A 127 4.60 -12.62 -16.86
C ALA A 127 5.50 -13.69 -17.50
N ALA A 128 6.78 -13.70 -17.14
CA ALA A 128 7.76 -14.66 -17.65
C ALA A 128 7.56 -16.08 -17.08
N ASN A 129 6.75 -16.26 -16.03
CA ASN A 129 6.54 -17.54 -15.40
C ASN A 129 5.49 -18.37 -16.15
N SER A 130 5.97 -19.22 -17.07
CA SER A 130 5.12 -20.13 -17.88
C SER A 130 4.22 -21.11 -17.09
N ARG A 131 4.40 -21.24 -15.77
CA ARG A 131 3.53 -22.07 -14.91
C ARG A 131 2.31 -21.32 -14.41
N LEU A 132 2.30 -19.99 -14.50
CA LEU A 132 1.18 -19.15 -14.07
C LEU A 132 0.28 -18.88 -15.27
N TYR A 133 -1.02 -19.04 -15.07
CA TYR A 133 -2.01 -18.53 -16.00
C TYR A 133 -2.23 -17.05 -15.70
N ILE A 134 -1.88 -16.19 -16.66
CA ILE A 134 -2.17 -14.76 -16.60
C ILE A 134 -3.20 -14.49 -17.69
N PRO A 135 -4.35 -13.89 -17.36
CA PRO A 135 -5.33 -13.52 -18.37
C PRO A 135 -4.67 -12.62 -19.41
N PRO A 136 -4.84 -12.90 -20.71
CA PRO A 136 -4.32 -12.01 -21.74
C PRO A 136 -4.94 -10.62 -21.56
N VAL A 137 -4.09 -9.61 -21.61
CA VAL A 137 -4.53 -8.21 -21.64
C VAL A 137 -5.03 -7.94 -23.05
N ASP A 138 -6.34 -8.05 -23.28
CA ASP A 138 -6.90 -7.68 -24.57
C ASP A 138 -6.56 -6.21 -24.85
N CYS A 139 -5.91 -5.95 -25.99
CA CYS A 139 -5.34 -4.66 -26.40
C CYS A 139 -6.38 -3.54 -26.67
N GLY A 140 -7.55 -3.60 -26.04
CA GLY A 140 -8.64 -2.62 -26.21
C GLY A 140 -9.78 -2.73 -25.19
N GLY A 141 -9.70 -3.60 -24.18
CA GLY A 141 -10.69 -3.71 -23.10
C GLY A 141 -10.15 -3.20 -21.75
N PRO A 142 -11.01 -2.79 -20.80
CA PRO A 142 -10.59 -2.78 -19.41
C PRO A 142 -10.27 -4.23 -19.04
N GLY A 143 -9.00 -4.55 -18.76
CA GLY A 143 -8.67 -5.86 -18.22
C GLY A 143 -9.55 -6.11 -16.99
N ASP A 144 -10.04 -7.33 -16.83
CA ASP A 144 -11.03 -7.65 -15.79
C ASP A 144 -10.38 -7.97 -14.43
N TYR A 145 -9.12 -7.56 -14.26
CA TYR A 145 -8.34 -7.79 -13.06
C TYR A 145 -7.48 -6.60 -12.65
N VAL A 146 -7.22 -6.52 -11.35
CA VAL A 146 -6.21 -5.65 -10.75
C VAL A 146 -5.09 -6.50 -10.15
N TYR A 147 -3.89 -5.96 -10.12
CA TYR A 147 -2.74 -6.53 -9.44
C TYR A 147 -2.34 -5.65 -8.27
N VAL A 148 -2.20 -6.23 -7.09
CA VAL A 148 -1.67 -5.56 -5.90
C VAL A 148 -0.15 -5.66 -5.96
N GLU A 149 0.50 -4.55 -6.32
CA GLU A 149 1.95 -4.47 -6.48
C GLU A 149 2.66 -4.48 -5.13
N PHE A 150 2.12 -3.74 -4.16
CA PHE A 150 2.56 -3.85 -2.78
C PHE A 150 1.44 -3.55 -1.79
N LEU A 151 1.58 -4.07 -0.58
CA LEU A 151 0.78 -3.75 0.58
C LEU A 151 1.70 -3.67 1.80
N VAL A 152 1.80 -2.49 2.42
CA VAL A 152 2.72 -2.25 3.52
C VAL A 152 2.02 -1.52 4.66
N ALA A 153 2.31 -1.92 5.89
CA ALA A 153 1.81 -1.27 7.10
C ALA A 153 2.97 -0.58 7.83
N ASP A 154 2.74 0.59 8.39
CA ASP A 154 3.77 1.31 9.14
C ASP A 154 3.87 0.76 10.57
N HIS A 155 4.92 -0.03 10.83
CA HIS A 155 5.15 -0.67 12.12
C HIS A 155 5.36 0.31 13.27
N ARG A 156 5.75 1.56 12.99
CA ARG A 156 5.94 2.63 13.98
C ARG A 156 4.61 3.06 14.60
N THR A 157 3.50 2.84 13.91
CA THR A 157 2.15 3.17 14.38
C THR A 157 1.56 2.12 15.34
N GLY A 158 2.34 1.14 15.81
CA GLY A 158 1.89 0.23 16.86
C GLY A 158 0.56 -0.46 16.56
N GLY A 159 -0.37 -0.47 17.52
CA GLY A 159 -1.68 -1.13 17.37
C GLY A 159 -2.57 -0.55 16.26
N TYR A 160 -2.36 0.71 15.85
CA TYR A 160 -3.25 1.42 14.93
C TYR A 160 -3.30 0.80 13.52
N ARG A 161 -2.20 0.17 13.07
CA ARG A 161 -2.15 -0.50 11.75
C ARG A 161 -2.91 -1.82 11.67
N LYS A 162 -3.33 -2.41 12.79
CA LYS A 162 -3.93 -3.76 12.81
C LYS A 162 -5.28 -3.79 12.10
N GLY A 163 -5.30 -4.39 10.91
CA GLY A 163 -6.50 -4.46 10.06
C GLY A 163 -6.45 -3.50 8.87
N ALA A 164 -5.48 -2.58 8.82
CA ALA A 164 -5.36 -1.60 7.74
C ALA A 164 -5.19 -2.27 6.35
N GLY A 165 -4.44 -3.37 6.27
CA GLY A 165 -4.30 -4.13 5.03
C GLY A 165 -5.63 -4.71 4.52
N ALA A 166 -6.46 -5.23 5.42
CA ALA A 166 -7.79 -5.72 5.07
C ALA A 166 -8.71 -4.57 4.60
N ALA A 167 -8.65 -3.41 5.28
CA ALA A 167 -9.40 -2.22 4.89
C ALA A 167 -9.01 -1.71 3.50
N LEU A 168 -7.71 -1.69 3.18
CA LEU A 168 -7.21 -1.33 1.84
C LEU A 168 -7.72 -2.27 0.76
N LEU A 169 -7.61 -3.59 0.98
CA LEU A 169 -8.11 -4.58 0.02
C LEU A 169 -9.63 -4.53 -0.14
N GLN A 170 -10.37 -4.27 0.93
CA GLN A 170 -11.82 -4.09 0.87
C GLN A 170 -12.20 -2.84 0.06
N GLN A 171 -11.45 -1.74 0.21
CA GLN A 171 -11.64 -0.54 -0.60
C GLN A 171 -11.40 -0.82 -2.08
N ILE A 172 -10.32 -1.55 -2.42
CA ILE A 172 -10.02 -1.95 -3.80
C ILE A 172 -11.15 -2.81 -4.36
N GLN A 173 -11.58 -3.84 -3.61
CA GLN A 173 -12.69 -4.71 -4.02
C GLN A 173 -13.95 -3.91 -4.30
N GLN A 174 -14.36 -3.00 -3.40
CA GLN A 174 -15.56 -2.19 -3.61
C GLN A 174 -15.41 -1.29 -4.85
N HIS A 175 -14.27 -0.62 -5.00
CA HIS A 175 -14.03 0.29 -6.11
C HIS A 175 -14.09 -0.40 -7.48
N TYR A 176 -13.57 -1.62 -7.58
CA TYR A 176 -13.44 -2.34 -8.85
C TYR A 176 -14.62 -3.27 -9.15
N LYS A 177 -15.34 -3.74 -8.13
CA LYS A 177 -16.57 -4.51 -8.30
C LYS A 177 -17.63 -3.71 -9.05
N ASP A 178 -17.78 -2.44 -8.71
CA ASP A 178 -18.74 -1.54 -9.38
C ASP A 178 -18.34 -1.26 -10.85
N LYS A 179 -17.07 -1.47 -11.18
CA LYS A 179 -16.51 -1.38 -12.54
C LYS A 179 -16.53 -2.72 -13.31
N GLY A 180 -17.05 -3.79 -12.71
CA GLY A 180 -17.19 -5.10 -13.34
C GLY A 180 -15.91 -5.96 -13.35
N PHE A 181 -14.88 -5.58 -12.59
CA PHE A 181 -13.69 -6.40 -12.42
C PHE A 181 -14.03 -7.66 -11.62
N LYS A 182 -13.38 -8.76 -11.98
CA LYS A 182 -13.69 -10.10 -11.43
C LYS A 182 -12.58 -10.64 -10.54
N THR A 183 -11.35 -10.19 -10.76
CA THR A 183 -10.18 -10.81 -10.14
C THR A 183 -9.23 -9.78 -9.56
N MET A 184 -8.64 -10.12 -8.42
CA MET A 184 -7.52 -9.38 -7.82
C MET A 184 -6.37 -10.36 -7.62
N TYR A 185 -5.25 -10.07 -8.26
CA TYR A 185 -4.01 -10.85 -8.14
C TYR A 185 -3.05 -10.15 -7.19
N VAL A 186 -2.20 -10.96 -6.56
CA VAL A 186 -1.08 -10.53 -5.72
C VAL A 186 -0.06 -11.65 -5.74
N ASP A 187 1.22 -11.31 -5.59
CA ASP A 187 2.25 -12.28 -5.25
C ASP A 187 2.77 -12.04 -3.83
N ALA A 188 3.42 -13.05 -3.29
CA ALA A 188 4.13 -12.91 -2.04
C ALA A 188 5.35 -13.81 -2.07
N TRP A 189 6.42 -13.34 -1.43
CA TRP A 189 7.62 -14.14 -1.25
C TRP A 189 7.28 -15.43 -0.47
N ALA A 190 7.57 -16.59 -1.07
CA ALA A 190 7.13 -17.90 -0.56
C ALA A 190 8.04 -18.49 0.54
N ASP A 191 8.81 -17.64 1.23
CA ASP A 191 9.66 -18.03 2.36
C ASP A 191 8.91 -17.86 3.69
N ASN A 192 9.45 -18.37 4.80
CA ASN A 192 8.71 -18.77 6.02
C ASN A 192 7.90 -20.06 5.83
N GLY A 193 8.42 -21.02 5.05
CA GLY A 193 7.81 -22.33 4.88
C GLY A 193 6.42 -22.30 4.25
N ARG A 194 6.17 -21.34 3.34
CA ARG A 194 4.87 -21.09 2.69
C ARG A 194 3.74 -20.74 3.66
N LYS A 195 4.07 -20.26 4.86
CA LYS A 195 3.08 -19.80 5.83
C LYS A 195 2.83 -18.31 5.65
N LEU A 196 1.57 -17.91 5.73
CA LEU A 196 1.22 -16.50 5.94
C LEU A 196 1.78 -16.05 7.29
N VAL A 197 2.42 -14.89 7.32
CA VAL A 197 2.79 -14.21 8.57
C VAL A 197 1.49 -13.94 9.33
N ARG A 198 1.40 -14.42 10.57
CA ARG A 198 0.21 -14.30 11.43
C ARG A 198 0.26 -13.05 12.30
#